data_AF-A0A944YLJ8-F1
#
_entry.id   AF-A0A944YLJ8-F1
#
_cell.length_a   1.000
_cell.length_b   1.000
_cell.length_c   1.000
_cell.angle_alpha   90.00
_cell.angle_beta   90.00
_cell.angle_gamma   90.00
#
_symmetry.space_group_name_H-M   'P 1'
#
loop_
_entity.id
_entity.type
_entity.pdbx_description
1 polymer ?
#
loop_
_entity_poly.entity_id
_entity_poly.type
_entity_poly.pdbx_seq_one_letter_code
_entity_poly.pdbx_strand_id
1 'polypeptide(L)'
;MPKNIRVYELARELGMTNAEVLDLCNSLGVGTKSHSSGMVEPQADRVRRKAVREGLTRDEQPEEPGAKKPARKKKSEPVPEPEPVPEPEPVPEPE
;
A
#
# COMPACT_ATOMS: atom_id res chain seq x y z
N MET A 1 -24.23 19.23 -4.33
CA MET A 1 -23.24 18.37 -5.02
C MET A 1 -23.46 16.94 -4.56
N PRO A 2 -23.47 15.93 -5.44
CA PRO A 2 -23.50 14.55 -4.99
C PRO A 2 -22.27 14.30 -4.11
N LYS A 3 -22.48 13.75 -2.92
CA LYS A 3 -21.39 13.31 -2.06
C LYS A 3 -20.74 12.11 -2.75
N ASN A 4 -19.45 12.23 -3.04
CA ASN A 4 -18.65 11.16 -3.58
C ASN A 4 -17.82 10.61 -2.43
N ILE A 5 -18.04 9.36 -2.06
CA ILE A 5 -17.24 8.68 -1.04
C ILE A 5 -16.08 7.96 -1.71
N ARG A 6 -14.91 7.96 -1.09
CA ARG A 6 -13.77 7.19 -1.59
C ARG A 6 -13.79 5.77 -1.01
N VAL A 7 -13.23 4.81 -1.76
CA VAL A 7 -13.17 3.40 -1.35
C VAL A 7 -12.54 3.23 0.05
N TYR A 8 -11.45 3.95 0.35
CA TYR A 8 -10.80 3.85 1.68
C TYR A 8 -11.66 4.42 2.82
N GLU A 9 -12.57 5.36 2.54
CA GLU A 9 -13.49 5.91 3.55
C GLU A 9 -14.59 4.91 3.85
N LEU A 10 -15.14 4.30 2.78
CA LEU A 10 -16.12 3.24 2.90
C LEU A 10 -15.57 2.01 3.63
N ALA A 11 -14.30 1.66 3.37
CA ALA A 11 -13.60 0.58 4.07
C ALA A 11 -13.50 0.83 5.57
N ARG A 12 -13.16 2.07 5.99
CA ARG A 12 -13.11 2.45 7.41
C ARG A 12 -14.47 2.45 8.07
N GLU A 13 -15.50 2.94 7.38
CA GLU A 13 -16.88 2.97 7.88
C GLU A 13 -17.44 1.56 8.13
N LEU A 14 -17.09 0.60 7.26
CA LEU A 14 -17.55 -0.78 7.34
C LEU A 14 -16.61 -1.70 8.15
N GLY A 15 -15.47 -1.20 8.63
CA GLY A 15 -14.41 -1.99 9.24
C GLY A 15 -13.86 -3.10 8.33
N MET A 16 -13.88 -2.86 7.02
CA MET A 16 -13.39 -3.79 6.00
C MET A 16 -12.00 -3.39 5.53
N THR A 17 -11.22 -4.35 5.04
CA THR A 17 -9.97 -4.03 4.38
C THR A 17 -10.23 -3.34 3.03
N ASN A 18 -9.28 -2.50 2.66
CA ASN A 18 -9.23 -1.82 1.38
C ASN A 18 -9.32 -2.77 0.17
N ALA A 19 -8.82 -4.01 0.30
CA ALA A 19 -8.90 -5.05 -0.71
C ALA A 19 -10.30 -5.68 -0.81
N GLU A 20 -10.95 -5.97 0.30
CA GLU A 20 -12.31 -6.54 0.32
C GLU A 20 -13.32 -5.59 -0.32
N VAL A 21 -13.23 -4.29 -0.04
CA VAL A 21 -14.12 -3.29 -0.67
C VAL A 21 -13.88 -3.18 -2.18
N LEU A 22 -12.62 -3.30 -2.63
CA LEU A 22 -12.33 -3.33 -4.06
C LEU A 22 -12.90 -4.59 -4.74
N ASP A 23 -12.80 -5.75 -4.10
CA ASP A 23 -13.38 -6.99 -4.64
C ASP A 23 -14.91 -6.89 -4.75
N LEU A 24 -15.56 -6.32 -3.72
CA LEU A 24 -16.99 -6.03 -3.77
C LEU A 24 -17.36 -5.08 -4.91
N CYS A 25 -16.56 -4.02 -5.13
CA CYS A 25 -16.76 -3.10 -6.24
C CYS A 25 -16.62 -3.81 -7.60
N ASN A 26 -15.61 -4.65 -7.78
CA ASN A 26 -15.39 -5.41 -9.01
C ASN A 26 -16.55 -6.36 -9.30
N SER A 27 -17.02 -7.10 -8.29
CA SER A 27 -18.17 -7.99 -8.43
C SER A 27 -19.48 -7.25 -8.75
N LEU A 28 -19.63 -6.00 -8.30
CA LEU A 28 -20.77 -5.15 -8.62
C LEU A 28 -20.62 -4.40 -9.96
N GLY A 29 -19.50 -4.58 -10.67
CA GLY A 29 -19.20 -3.88 -11.92
C GLY A 29 -18.93 -2.38 -11.73
N VAL A 30 -18.55 -1.97 -10.52
CA VAL A 30 -18.17 -0.58 -10.22
C VAL A 30 -16.70 -0.40 -10.61
N GLY A 31 -16.43 0.46 -11.60
CA GLY A 31 -15.11 0.64 -12.21
C GLY A 31 -14.07 1.38 -11.34
N THR A 32 -13.86 0.96 -10.09
CA THR A 32 -12.82 1.49 -9.21
C THR A 32 -11.50 0.77 -9.45
N LYS A 33 -10.41 1.53 -9.62
CA LYS A 33 -9.07 0.99 -9.91
C LYS A 33 -8.13 0.99 -8.70
N SER A 34 -8.47 1.76 -7.68
CA SER A 34 -7.64 1.95 -6.49
C SER A 34 -8.50 2.47 -5.33
N HIS A 35 -7.99 2.33 -4.11
CA HIS A 35 -8.63 2.73 -2.87
C HIS A 35 -8.92 4.25 -2.78
N SER A 36 -8.21 5.06 -3.57
CA SER A 36 -8.45 6.50 -3.70
C SER A 36 -9.55 6.87 -4.69
N SER A 37 -10.11 5.89 -5.43
CA SER A 37 -11.19 6.13 -6.39
C SER A 37 -12.45 6.57 -5.66
N GLY A 38 -13.07 7.65 -6.14
CA GLY A 38 -14.38 8.09 -5.69
C GLY A 38 -15.50 7.29 -6.34
N MET A 39 -16.54 6.99 -5.59
CA MET A 39 -17.79 6.41 -6.09
C MET A 39 -18.98 7.26 -5.67
N VAL A 40 -20.05 7.21 -6.47
CA VAL A 40 -21.29 7.92 -6.14
C VAL A 40 -22.04 7.19 -5.03
N GLU A 41 -22.78 7.93 -4.18
CA GLU A 41 -23.56 7.35 -3.07
C GLU A 41 -24.38 6.10 -3.43
N PRO A 42 -25.14 6.02 -4.56
CA PRO A 42 -25.89 4.80 -4.89
C PRO A 42 -25.01 3.58 -5.22
N GLN A 43 -23.74 3.78 -5.61
CA GLN A 43 -22.79 2.68 -5.74
C GLN A 43 -22.29 2.24 -4.36
N ALA A 44 -21.98 3.19 -3.49
CA ALA A 44 -21.58 2.93 -2.12
C ALA A 44 -22.67 2.18 -1.33
N ASP A 45 -23.93 2.60 -1.44
CA ASP A 45 -25.08 1.90 -0.83
C ASP A 45 -25.19 0.43 -1.25
N ARG A 46 -24.95 0.14 -2.54
CA ARG A 46 -24.95 -1.25 -3.02
C ARG A 46 -23.80 -2.04 -2.40
N VAL A 47 -22.62 -1.44 -2.28
CA VAL A 47 -21.46 -2.07 -1.61
C VAL A 47 -21.77 -2.29 -0.13
N ARG A 48 -22.32 -1.30 0.59
CA ARG A 48 -22.73 -1.41 2.01
C ARG A 48 -23.70 -2.58 2.22
N ARG A 49 -24.77 -2.66 1.40
CA ARG A 49 -25.75 -3.76 1.47
C ARG A 49 -25.13 -5.12 1.20
N LYS A 50 -24.21 -5.19 0.23
CA LYS A 50 -23.53 -6.44 -0.10
C LYS A 50 -22.57 -6.87 1.03
N ALA A 51 -21.82 -5.94 1.60
CA ALA A 51 -20.94 -6.18 2.74
C ALA A 51 -21.70 -6.72 3.96
N VAL A 52 -22.85 -6.11 4.29
CA VAL A 52 -23.74 -6.58 5.37
C VAL A 52 -24.29 -7.98 5.07
N ARG A 53 -24.72 -8.22 3.82
CA ARG A 53 -25.25 -9.53 3.40
C ARG A 53 -24.22 -10.65 3.52
N GLU A 54 -22.95 -10.35 3.24
CA GLU A 54 -21.86 -11.32 3.35
C GLU A 54 -21.26 -11.40 4.76
N GLY A 55 -21.72 -10.56 5.70
CA GLY A 55 -21.25 -10.55 7.08
C GLY A 55 -19.79 -10.09 7.22
N LEU A 56 -19.28 -9.31 6.26
CA LEU A 56 -17.90 -8.83 6.24
C LEU A 56 -17.68 -7.53 7.04
N THR A 57 -18.76 -6.90 7.51
CA THR A 57 -18.68 -5.65 8.29
C THR A 57 -18.16 -5.89 9.70
N ARG A 58 -17.25 -5.05 10.19
CA ARG A 58 -16.67 -5.10 11.54
C ARG A 58 -16.69 -3.70 12.16
N ASP A 59 -16.71 -3.61 13.50
CA ASP A 59 -16.66 -2.32 14.21
C ASP A 59 -15.31 -1.61 14.09
N GLU A 60 -14.23 -2.39 13.93
CA GLU A 60 -12.89 -1.87 13.72
C GLU A 60 -12.28 -2.56 12.50
N GLN A 61 -11.60 -1.77 11.66
CA GLN A 61 -10.86 -2.32 10.53
C GLN A 61 -9.76 -3.25 11.08
N PRO A 62 -9.73 -4.55 10.70
CA PRO A 62 -8.63 -5.42 11.08
C PRO A 62 -7.31 -4.79 10.66
N GLU A 63 -6.24 -4.95 11.45
CA GLU A 63 -4.89 -4.60 11.01
C GLU A 63 -4.65 -5.24 9.63
N GLU A 64 -4.58 -4.41 8.58
CA GLU A 64 -4.29 -4.89 7.24
C GLU A 64 -2.99 -5.70 7.30
N PRO A 65 -2.97 -7.00 6.91
CA PRO A 65 -1.77 -7.84 7.00
C PRO A 65 -0.63 -7.38 6.08
N GLY A 66 -0.77 -6.24 5.39
CA GLY A 66 0.21 -5.64 4.48
C GLY A 66 1.14 -4.59 5.08
N ALA A 67 0.92 -4.10 6.31
CA ALA A 67 1.83 -3.14 6.94
C ALA A 67 3.05 -3.81 7.62
N LYS A 68 3.44 -5.02 7.21
CA LYS A 68 4.83 -5.45 7.37
C LYS A 68 5.65 -4.64 6.38
N LYS A 69 6.05 -3.44 6.84
CA LYS A 69 7.24 -2.72 6.37
C LYS A 69 8.23 -3.78 5.86
N PRO A 70 8.69 -3.79 4.60
CA PRO A 70 9.87 -4.59 4.31
C PRO A 70 10.89 -4.06 5.31
N ALA A 71 11.27 -4.92 6.26
CA ALA A 71 12.34 -4.66 7.17
C ALA A 71 13.54 -4.41 6.27
N ARG A 72 13.76 -3.14 5.98
CA ARG A 72 14.92 -2.62 5.29
C ARG A 72 16.05 -3.14 6.14
N LYS A 73 16.65 -4.24 5.70
CA LYS A 73 17.70 -4.98 6.38
C LYS A 73 18.79 -3.95 6.71
N LYS A 74 18.74 -3.41 7.93
CA LYS A 74 19.89 -2.80 8.58
C LYS A 74 20.81 -3.97 8.93
N LYS A 75 21.66 -4.34 7.99
CA LYS A 75 22.94 -4.99 8.29
C LYS A 75 23.84 -4.91 7.07
N SER A 76 24.57 -3.80 6.97
CA SER A 76 26.03 -3.85 6.99
C SER A 76 26.54 -2.53 7.53
N GLU A 77 27.11 -2.66 8.70
CA GLU A 77 27.90 -1.72 9.47
C GLU A 77 29.15 -1.32 8.66
N PRO A 78 29.51 -0.03 8.55
CA PRO A 78 30.82 0.34 8.06
C PRO A 78 31.80 0.12 9.21
N VAL A 79 32.48 -1.03 9.21
CA VAL A 79 33.62 -1.28 10.11
C VAL A 79 34.85 -0.63 9.47
N PRO A 80 35.69 0.07 10.27
CA PRO A 80 36.44 1.24 9.86
C PRO A 80 37.78 0.94 9.17
N GLU A 81 38.33 1.98 8.57
CA GLU A 81 39.67 2.12 8.00
C GLU A 81 40.79 1.52 8.87
N PRO A 82 41.87 1.04 8.22
CA PRO A 82 43.07 1.85 8.26
C PRO A 82 43.88 1.85 6.94
N GLU A 83 44.31 3.04 6.50
CA GLU A 83 45.51 3.22 5.66
C GLU A 83 46.77 2.69 6.39
N PRO A 84 47.81 2.15 5.70
CA PRO A 84 48.79 3.02 5.04
C PRO A 84 49.41 2.49 3.72
N VAL A 85 49.87 3.47 2.94
CA VAL A 85 50.80 3.52 1.77
C VAL A 85 51.89 2.42 1.76
N PRO A 86 52.36 1.94 0.57
CA PRO A 86 53.42 2.69 -0.11
C PRO A 86 53.37 2.67 -1.65
N GLU A 87 53.71 3.83 -2.22
CA GLU A 87 54.26 4.00 -3.57
C GLU A 87 55.57 3.18 -3.71
N PRO A 88 55.81 2.53 -4.85
CA PRO A 88 56.89 3.04 -5.71
C PRO A 88 56.55 2.98 -7.22
N GLU A 89 56.68 4.14 -7.87
CA GLU A 89 57.45 4.45 -9.10
C GLU A 89 58.10 3.30 -9.91
N PRO A 90 58.56 3.50 -11.18
CA PRO A 90 58.28 4.53 -12.21
C PRO A 90 58.21 3.97 -13.68
N VAL A 91 58.23 4.89 -14.66
CA VAL A 91 58.74 4.82 -16.08
C VAL A 91 57.87 4.16 -17.20
N PRO A 92 57.98 4.54 -18.49
CA PRO A 92 57.60 5.81 -19.19
C PRO A 92 56.74 5.57 -20.49
N GLU A 93 56.38 6.68 -21.18
CA GLU A 93 56.15 6.97 -22.65
C GLU A 93 56.00 5.83 -23.72
N PRO A 94 55.51 6.06 -24.97
CA PRO A 94 55.26 7.33 -25.70
C PRO A 94 53.98 7.37 -26.59
N GLU A 95 53.59 8.56 -27.08
CA GLU A 95 53.48 8.99 -28.51
C GLU A 95 52.72 10.33 -28.62
#